data_AF-A0A354VB21-F1
#
_entry.id   AF-A0A354VB21-F1
#
_cell.length_a   1.000
_cell.length_b   1.000
_cell.length_c   1.000
_cell.angle_alpha   90.00
_cell.angle_beta   90.00
_cell.angle_gamma   90.00
#
_symmetry.space_group_name_H-M   'P 1'
#
loop_
_entity.id
_entity.type
_entity.pdbx_description
1 polymer ?
#
loop_
_entity_poly.entity_id
_entity_poly.type
_entity_poly.pdbx_seq_one_letter_code
_entity_poly.pdbx_strand_id
1 'polypeptide(L)'
;MDNGHHFIRTWFVALCALAGLVVALNLLVDPYDVFGTRRIAGLSLLKPGAKNHALLTKTYQEARAHPVTVLIGSSSTHIGIDAAAPEWPGPMRPVYNYGIPGGAGVSMRLDTLREAIFNGPLKNAVVFLDFQDFFSINRPGDGRSEDDRRYHLLPDGRPNPDRALQIANDMFLSLATMGSLVDSLKTIALQRDPTLLNLAPDGSSNEADFSNAFRTDGMHDLFAQKDDYEVERAERLRRSMAGWQGALPDLNVVRAIIALARANHVKLTLVLTPHHADALEIYWRMGLWPRIEQLKTELAGLVAEQGGDVPLWDFLNYDAFNTEGVPAAEDRRTPTQWYWEPSHFKKQLGAIVIQRMFGTDAPRFGAVLTPENVGAVNQLVRDHRQSRVCGHERPALLTSLARPLPDGCAMPAMARGPT
;
A
#
# COMPACT_ATOMS: atom_id res chain seq x y z
N MET A 1 -58.03 19.63 24.23
CA MET A 1 -57.02 19.90 23.18
C MET A 1 -55.60 19.94 23.76
N ASP A 2 -55.42 20.38 25.01
CA ASP A 2 -54.10 20.49 25.68
C ASP A 2 -53.30 19.18 25.77
N ASN A 3 -53.95 18.03 26.01
CA ASN A 3 -53.26 16.74 26.13
C ASN A 3 -52.55 16.30 24.83
N GLY A 4 -53.09 16.67 23.66
CA GLY A 4 -52.47 16.35 22.37
C GLY A 4 -51.21 17.17 22.11
N HIS A 5 -51.23 18.47 22.45
CA HIS A 5 -50.06 19.33 22.35
C HIS A 5 -48.96 18.92 23.34
N HIS A 6 -49.32 18.54 24.58
CA HIS A 6 -48.38 18.00 25.54
C HIS A 6 -47.76 16.68 25.10
N PHE A 7 -48.56 15.76 24.54
CA PHE A 7 -48.04 14.50 24.00
C PHE A 7 -47.06 14.74 22.84
N ILE A 8 -47.44 15.52 21.83
CA ILE A 8 -46.60 15.80 20.66
C ILE A 8 -45.29 16.46 21.08
N ARG A 9 -45.36 17.45 21.98
CA ARG A 9 -44.16 18.11 22.53
C ARG A 9 -43.26 17.13 23.26
N THR A 10 -43.83 16.27 24.12
CA THR A 10 -43.05 15.30 24.90
C THR A 10 -42.41 14.26 24.00
N TRP A 11 -43.16 13.74 23.02
CA TRP A 11 -42.65 12.79 22.03
C TRP A 11 -41.53 13.40 21.18
N PHE A 12 -41.71 14.62 20.70
CA PHE A 12 -40.68 15.32 19.92
C PHE A 12 -39.41 15.56 20.74
N VAL A 13 -39.54 16.00 21.99
CA VAL A 13 -38.40 16.17 22.91
C VAL A 13 -37.69 14.85 23.14
N ALA A 14 -38.42 13.75 23.37
CA ALA A 14 -37.84 12.43 23.58
C ALA A 14 -37.09 11.93 22.32
N LEU A 15 -37.67 12.15 21.13
CA LEU A 15 -37.03 11.80 19.85
C LEU A 15 -35.73 12.60 19.64
N CYS A 16 -35.77 13.92 19.87
CA CYS A 16 -34.57 14.77 19.78
C CYS A 16 -33.50 14.38 20.80
N ALA A 17 -33.90 14.04 22.03
CA ALA A 17 -32.97 13.57 23.06
C ALA A 17 -32.32 12.24 22.67
N LEU A 18 -33.09 11.30 22.13
CA LEU A 18 -32.56 10.02 21.65
C LEU A 18 -31.61 10.22 20.47
N ALA A 19 -31.98 11.03 19.48
CA ALA A 19 -31.12 11.36 18.36
C ALA A 19 -29.83 12.04 18.83
N GLY A 20 -29.93 12.99 19.76
CA GLY A 20 -28.77 13.65 20.36
C GLY A 20 -27.84 12.68 21.11
N LEU A 21 -28.39 11.69 21.80
CA LEU A 21 -27.60 10.65 22.47
C LEU A 21 -26.84 9.77 21.46
N VAL A 22 -27.49 9.39 20.35
CA VAL A 22 -26.84 8.63 19.28
C VAL A 22 -25.69 9.43 18.67
N VAL A 23 -25.91 10.70 18.34
CA VAL A 23 -24.85 11.59 17.82
C VAL A 23 -23.70 11.73 18.82
N ALA A 24 -24.01 11.93 20.11
CA ALA A 24 -22.99 12.06 21.15
C ALA A 24 -22.16 10.79 21.32
N LEU A 25 -22.80 9.61 21.29
CA LEU A 25 -22.13 8.32 21.37
C LEU A 25 -21.22 8.11 20.15
N ASN A 26 -21.73 8.36 18.94
CA ASN A 26 -20.96 8.21 17.71
C ASN A 26 -19.78 9.18 17.65
N LEU A 27 -19.93 10.41 18.13
CA LEU A 27 -18.83 11.36 18.26
C LEU A 27 -17.79 10.90 19.29
N LEU A 28 -18.24 10.39 20.45
CA LEU A 28 -17.37 9.93 21.53
C LEU A 28 -16.56 8.69 21.11
N VAL A 29 -17.21 7.74 20.43
CA VAL A 29 -16.57 6.50 19.98
C VAL A 29 -15.77 6.72 18.71
N ASP A 30 -16.27 7.56 17.80
CA ASP A 30 -15.69 7.89 16.49
C ASP A 30 -15.25 6.61 15.73
N PRO A 31 -16.19 5.73 15.33
CA PRO A 31 -15.88 4.38 14.87
C PRO A 31 -15.04 4.33 13.59
N TYR A 32 -15.06 5.41 12.81
CA TYR A 32 -14.30 5.57 11.56
C TYR A 32 -13.12 6.55 11.69
N ASP A 33 -12.85 7.05 12.91
CA ASP A 33 -11.77 8.03 13.20
C ASP A 33 -11.85 9.29 12.31
N VAL A 34 -13.07 9.76 12.00
CA VAL A 34 -13.33 10.95 11.18
C VAL A 34 -13.16 12.24 11.96
N PHE A 35 -13.45 12.23 13.27
CA PHE A 35 -13.43 13.42 14.12
C PHE A 35 -12.10 13.61 14.84
N GLY A 36 -11.31 12.55 15.00
CA GLY A 36 -10.09 12.58 15.81
C GLY A 36 -10.39 12.65 17.30
N THR A 37 -11.54 12.10 17.71
CA THR A 37 -11.90 12.03 19.14
C THR A 37 -10.85 11.21 19.89
N ARG A 38 -10.51 11.63 21.12
CA ARG A 38 -9.52 10.96 21.96
C ARG A 38 -9.82 9.46 22.06
N ARG A 39 -8.83 8.65 21.68
CA ARG A 39 -8.86 7.20 21.82
C ARG A 39 -8.73 6.81 23.30
N ILE A 40 -9.73 6.09 23.83
CA ILE A 40 -9.82 5.70 25.25
C ILE A 40 -9.79 4.18 25.37
N ALA A 41 -8.89 3.66 26.21
CA ALA A 41 -8.78 2.23 26.48
C ALA A 41 -10.11 1.64 26.97
N GLY A 42 -10.56 0.53 26.36
CA GLY A 42 -11.82 -0.11 26.71
C GLY A 42 -13.08 0.56 26.11
N LEU A 43 -12.93 1.67 25.38
CA LEU A 43 -14.05 2.34 24.70
C LEU A 43 -13.81 2.53 23.20
N SER A 44 -12.72 3.16 22.81
CA SER A 44 -12.47 3.66 21.45
C SER A 44 -11.00 3.60 21.02
N LEU A 45 -10.16 2.84 21.73
CA LEU A 45 -8.74 2.70 21.42
C LEU A 45 -8.53 1.99 20.07
N LEU A 46 -9.20 0.85 19.90
CA LEU A 46 -9.25 0.10 18.65
C LEU A 46 -10.37 0.64 17.77
N LYS A 47 -10.12 0.73 16.45
CA LYS A 47 -11.08 1.23 15.45
C LYS A 47 -11.34 0.19 14.36
N PRO A 48 -12.12 -0.88 14.65
CA PRO A 48 -12.33 -1.95 13.68
C PRO A 48 -13.09 -1.49 12.43
N GLY A 49 -13.93 -0.45 12.54
CA GLY A 49 -14.66 0.13 11.41
C GLY A 49 -13.77 0.88 10.42
N ALA A 50 -12.65 1.46 10.88
CA ALA A 50 -11.74 2.26 10.05
C ALA A 50 -11.16 1.48 8.87
N LYS A 51 -10.97 0.16 9.00
CA LYS A 51 -10.40 -0.66 7.93
C LYS A 51 -11.27 -0.71 6.67
N ASN A 52 -12.59 -0.72 6.85
CA ASN A 52 -13.56 -0.75 5.75
C ASN A 52 -13.69 0.60 5.05
N HIS A 53 -13.12 1.64 5.66
CA HIS A 53 -13.17 3.03 5.21
C HIS A 53 -11.76 3.65 5.24
N ALA A 54 -10.75 2.89 4.81
CA ALA A 54 -9.35 3.29 4.99
C ALA A 54 -9.01 4.62 4.31
N LEU A 55 -9.52 4.88 3.09
CA LEU A 55 -9.28 6.14 2.39
C LEU A 55 -9.97 7.32 3.09
N LEU A 56 -11.25 7.20 3.43
CA LEU A 56 -11.97 8.15 4.30
C LEU A 56 -11.16 8.46 5.57
N THR A 57 -10.84 7.42 6.34
CA THR A 57 -10.14 7.54 7.63
C THR A 57 -8.80 8.25 7.46
N LYS A 58 -8.00 7.81 6.48
CA LYS A 58 -6.66 8.34 6.27
C LYS A 58 -6.65 9.78 5.80
N THR A 59 -7.60 10.19 4.95
CA THR A 59 -7.73 11.58 4.51
C THR A 59 -7.99 12.52 5.70
N TYR A 60 -8.86 12.14 6.64
CA TYR A 60 -9.10 12.95 7.83
C TYR A 60 -7.96 12.88 8.86
N GLN A 61 -7.33 11.71 9.03
CA GLN A 61 -6.18 11.57 9.92
C GLN A 61 -4.96 12.36 9.44
N GLU A 62 -4.63 12.27 8.14
CA GLU A 62 -3.51 13.00 7.54
C GLU A 62 -3.67 14.50 7.76
N ALA A 63 -4.86 15.04 7.46
CA ALA A 63 -5.19 16.45 7.63
C ALA A 63 -5.03 16.93 9.09
N ARG A 64 -5.25 16.06 10.08
CA ARG A 64 -5.03 16.37 11.50
C ARG A 64 -3.59 16.14 11.96
N ALA A 65 -2.89 15.19 11.35
CA ALA A 65 -1.55 14.79 11.74
C ALA A 65 -0.50 15.83 11.32
N HIS A 66 -0.78 16.61 10.26
CA HIS A 66 0.16 17.58 9.66
C HIS A 66 1.58 17.01 9.56
N PRO A 67 1.77 15.90 8.83
CA PRO A 67 3.03 15.16 8.85
C PRO A 67 4.19 15.97 8.26
N VAL A 68 5.39 15.71 8.79
CA VAL A 68 6.64 16.16 8.16
C VAL A 68 7.00 15.25 6.98
N THR A 69 6.66 13.96 7.09
CA THR A 69 6.86 12.96 6.05
C THR A 69 5.60 12.17 5.79
N VAL A 70 5.22 12.01 4.52
CA VAL A 70 4.11 11.15 4.11
C VAL A 70 4.62 9.93 3.34
N LEU A 71 4.04 8.77 3.64
CA LEU A 71 4.28 7.51 2.91
C LEU A 71 3.08 7.26 2.01
N ILE A 72 3.28 7.28 0.70
CA ILE A 72 2.20 7.16 -0.29
C ILE A 72 2.37 5.85 -1.03
N GLY A 73 1.30 5.08 -1.17
CA GLY A 73 1.34 3.82 -1.91
C GLY A 73 0.06 3.01 -1.76
N SER A 74 0.14 1.73 -2.12
CA SER A 74 -0.99 0.80 -2.06
C SER A 74 -1.07 0.04 -0.73
N SER A 75 -1.75 -1.10 -0.74
CA SER A 75 -1.81 -2.04 0.38
C SER A 75 -0.44 -2.46 0.92
N SER A 76 0.58 -2.61 0.08
CA SER A 76 1.91 -3.03 0.56
C SER A 76 2.56 -1.96 1.42
N THR A 77 2.38 -0.67 1.08
CA THR A 77 2.78 0.44 1.96
C THR A 77 1.93 0.49 3.22
N HIS A 78 0.62 0.29 3.11
CA HIS A 78 -0.32 0.29 4.23
C HIS A 78 0.06 -0.70 5.34
N ILE A 79 0.52 -1.88 4.95
CA ILE A 79 0.80 -3.01 5.85
C ILE A 79 2.28 -3.01 6.24
N GLY A 80 3.16 -2.93 5.25
CA GLY A 80 4.57 -3.28 5.40
C GLY A 80 5.46 -2.16 5.91
N ILE A 81 5.05 -0.89 5.82
CA ILE A 81 5.86 0.25 6.29
C ILE A 81 5.24 0.85 7.55
N ASP A 82 5.92 0.71 8.68
CA ASP A 82 5.47 1.32 9.93
C ASP A 82 5.94 2.78 10.04
N ALA A 83 5.01 3.72 10.20
CA ALA A 83 5.33 5.14 10.39
C ALA A 83 5.98 5.41 11.76
N ALA A 84 5.75 4.54 12.75
CA ALA A 84 6.38 4.63 14.06
C ALA A 84 7.78 3.98 14.11
N ALA A 85 8.19 3.25 13.07
CA ALA A 85 9.45 2.51 13.00
C ALA A 85 10.65 3.34 13.51
N PRO A 86 11.46 2.87 14.48
CA PRO A 86 12.60 3.62 15.03
C PRO A 86 13.65 4.02 13.98
N GLU A 87 13.68 3.31 12.85
CA GLU A 87 14.57 3.51 11.70
C GLU A 87 14.39 4.87 11.01
N TRP A 88 13.23 5.53 11.17
CA TRP A 88 13.00 6.85 10.60
C TRP A 88 13.91 7.91 11.25
N PRO A 89 14.66 8.69 10.45
CA PRO A 89 15.46 9.80 10.96
C PRO A 89 14.61 10.81 11.74
N GLY A 90 15.15 11.34 12.85
CA GLY A 90 14.48 12.36 13.66
C GLY A 90 13.90 13.53 12.86
N PRO A 91 14.65 14.14 11.91
CA PRO A 91 14.14 15.25 11.08
C PRO A 91 13.00 14.88 10.12
N MET A 92 12.73 13.60 9.89
CA MET A 92 11.63 13.13 9.06
C MET A 92 10.35 12.87 9.86
N ARG A 93 10.38 12.99 11.20
CA ARG A 93 9.21 12.79 12.07
C ARG A 93 8.44 14.09 12.30
N PRO A 94 7.11 14.04 12.53
CA PRO A 94 6.25 12.85 12.47
C PRO A 94 6.06 12.32 11.03
N VAL A 95 5.99 11.00 10.91
CA VAL A 95 5.71 10.28 9.67
C VAL A 95 4.24 9.87 9.68
N TYR A 96 3.57 9.96 8.54
CA TYR A 96 2.21 9.46 8.36
C TYR A 96 2.16 8.45 7.22
N ASN A 97 1.62 7.25 7.49
CA ASN A 97 1.39 6.24 6.47
C ASN A 97 0.07 6.53 5.76
N TYR A 98 0.16 7.10 4.56
CA TYR A 98 -0.97 7.34 3.64
C TYR A 98 -1.11 6.24 2.57
N GLY A 99 -0.62 5.02 2.85
CA GLY A 99 -0.84 3.86 2.00
C GLY A 99 -2.31 3.40 2.04
N ILE A 100 -2.92 3.21 0.87
CA ILE A 100 -4.34 2.90 0.70
C ILE A 100 -4.52 1.41 0.34
N PRO A 101 -5.21 0.61 1.18
CA PRO A 101 -5.56 -0.77 0.86
C PRO A 101 -6.34 -0.88 -0.44
N GLY A 102 -5.94 -1.79 -1.34
CA GLY A 102 -6.57 -1.94 -2.66
C GLY A 102 -6.39 -0.74 -3.59
N GLY A 103 -5.65 0.29 -3.16
CA GLY A 103 -5.37 1.47 -3.95
C GLY A 103 -4.53 1.11 -5.18
N ALA A 104 -5.15 1.22 -6.36
CA ALA A 104 -4.54 0.90 -7.64
C ALA A 104 -4.25 2.18 -8.43
N GLY A 105 -3.22 2.13 -9.27
CA GLY A 105 -2.90 3.19 -10.21
C GLY A 105 -2.03 4.31 -9.64
N VAL A 106 -1.27 4.94 -10.53
CA VAL A 106 -0.30 5.99 -10.17
C VAL A 106 -1.00 7.32 -9.86
N SER A 107 -2.19 7.57 -10.43
CA SER A 107 -2.97 8.81 -10.21
C SER A 107 -3.33 9.02 -8.75
N MET A 108 -3.73 7.97 -8.04
CA MET A 108 -4.03 8.04 -6.61
C MET A 108 -2.81 8.52 -5.78
N ARG A 109 -1.57 8.19 -6.20
CA ARG A 109 -0.36 8.70 -5.54
C ARG A 109 -0.18 10.20 -5.75
N LEU A 110 -0.53 10.70 -6.93
CA LEU A 110 -0.51 12.13 -7.21
C LEU A 110 -1.57 12.87 -6.38
N ASP A 111 -2.78 12.32 -6.30
CA ASP A 111 -3.88 12.96 -5.58
C ASP A 111 -3.64 13.01 -4.06
N THR A 112 -3.16 11.91 -3.48
CA THR A 112 -2.77 11.86 -2.05
C THR A 112 -1.56 12.74 -1.74
N LEU A 113 -0.58 12.87 -2.64
CA LEU A 113 0.52 13.82 -2.47
C LEU A 113 0.02 15.26 -2.48
N ARG A 114 -0.89 15.59 -3.41
CA ARG A 114 -1.49 16.93 -3.52
C ARG A 114 -2.27 17.26 -2.26
N GLU A 115 -3.04 16.32 -1.75
CA GLU A 115 -3.80 16.48 -0.50
C GLU A 115 -2.86 16.74 0.69
N ALA A 116 -1.81 15.95 0.85
CA ALA A 116 -0.85 16.12 1.95
C ALA A 116 -0.08 17.45 1.88
N ILE A 117 0.29 17.89 0.68
CA ILE A 117 0.89 19.22 0.47
C ILE A 117 -0.08 20.34 0.85
N PHE A 118 -1.36 20.18 0.50
CA PHE A 118 -2.38 21.17 0.82
C PHE A 118 -2.58 21.31 2.34
N ASN A 119 -2.56 20.18 3.07
CA ASN A 119 -2.90 20.13 4.48
C ASN A 119 -1.81 20.62 5.44
N GLY A 120 -0.53 20.67 5.04
CA GLY A 120 0.50 21.09 5.98
C GLY A 120 1.89 21.29 5.40
N PRO A 121 2.86 21.68 6.23
CA PRO A 121 4.23 21.97 5.81
C PRO A 121 5.02 20.67 5.56
N LEU A 122 4.54 19.85 4.64
CA LEU A 122 5.15 18.59 4.23
C LEU A 122 6.59 18.86 3.76
N LYS A 123 7.55 18.13 4.30
CA LYS A 123 8.97 18.27 3.91
C LYS A 123 9.46 17.08 3.11
N ASN A 124 8.92 15.90 3.35
CA ASN A 124 9.35 14.67 2.67
C ASN A 124 8.14 13.88 2.17
N ALA A 125 8.28 13.25 1.01
CA ALA A 125 7.33 12.27 0.51
C ALA A 125 8.08 11.02 0.06
N VAL A 126 7.65 9.84 0.53
CA VAL A 126 8.15 8.55 0.05
C VAL A 126 7.01 7.88 -0.71
N VAL A 127 7.16 7.78 -2.04
CA VAL A 127 6.12 7.27 -2.94
C VAL A 127 6.50 5.86 -3.41
N PHE A 128 5.72 4.88 -2.99
CA PHE A 128 5.83 3.49 -3.39
C PHE A 128 5.01 3.23 -4.66
N LEU A 129 5.70 2.72 -5.67
CA LEU A 129 5.23 2.46 -7.01
C LEU A 129 5.20 0.94 -7.23
N ASP A 130 4.01 0.42 -7.47
CA ASP A 130 3.83 -0.99 -7.82
C ASP A 130 3.97 -1.11 -9.34
N PHE A 131 4.91 -1.94 -9.81
CA PHE A 131 5.23 -2.02 -11.24
C PHE A 131 4.02 -2.42 -12.10
N GLN A 132 3.07 -3.16 -11.51
CA GLN A 132 1.84 -3.58 -12.16
C GLN A 132 0.92 -2.41 -12.57
N ASP A 133 0.99 -1.28 -11.85
CA ASP A 133 0.18 -0.10 -12.16
C ASP A 133 0.54 0.46 -13.56
N PHE A 134 1.78 0.26 -14.00
CA PHE A 134 2.28 0.72 -15.31
C PHE A 134 1.92 -0.22 -16.47
N PHE A 135 1.32 -1.39 -16.20
CA PHE A 135 0.89 -2.34 -17.25
C PHE A 135 -0.63 -2.31 -17.47
N SER A 136 -1.34 -1.51 -16.68
CA SER A 136 -2.76 -1.29 -16.83
C SER A 136 -2.96 -0.07 -17.71
N ILE A 137 -3.62 -0.24 -18.86
CA ILE A 137 -4.07 0.89 -19.67
C ILE A 137 -5.30 1.46 -18.96
N ASN A 138 -5.06 2.34 -17.99
CA ASN A 138 -6.12 3.02 -17.26
C ASN A 138 -7.00 3.79 -18.27
N ARG A 139 -8.24 3.34 -18.43
CA ARG A 139 -9.30 4.16 -19.03
C ARG A 139 -9.85 5.04 -17.90
N PRO A 140 -9.93 6.36 -18.06
CA PRO A 140 -10.57 7.21 -17.07
C PRO A 140 -11.95 6.63 -16.74
N GLY A 141 -12.21 6.33 -15.47
CA GLY A 141 -13.53 5.92 -15.01
C GLY A 141 -14.55 7.02 -15.32
N ASP A 142 -15.79 6.62 -15.54
CA ASP A 142 -16.92 7.51 -15.74
C ASP A 142 -17.36 8.12 -14.40
N GLY A 143 -16.72 9.22 -14.02
CA GLY A 143 -17.15 10.08 -12.92
C GLY A 143 -16.20 10.13 -11.72
N ARG A 144 -16.44 11.13 -10.86
CA ARG A 144 -15.69 11.32 -9.60
C ARG A 144 -16.32 10.47 -8.50
N SER A 145 -15.51 9.58 -7.92
CA SER A 145 -15.88 8.75 -6.77
C SER A 145 -16.16 9.61 -5.54
N GLU A 146 -16.76 9.02 -4.50
CA GLU A 146 -16.92 9.73 -3.21
C GLU A 146 -15.57 10.15 -2.62
N ASP A 147 -14.53 9.33 -2.80
CA ASP A 147 -13.19 9.62 -2.32
C ASP A 147 -12.57 10.82 -3.04
N ASP A 148 -12.75 10.92 -4.37
CA ASP A 148 -12.27 12.07 -5.15
C ASP A 148 -12.92 13.39 -4.71
N ARG A 149 -14.14 13.32 -4.16
CA ARG A 149 -14.87 14.49 -3.65
C ARG A 149 -14.34 14.97 -2.30
N ARG A 150 -13.51 14.19 -1.60
CA ARG A 150 -12.93 14.57 -0.29
C ARG A 150 -11.70 15.46 -0.42
N TYR A 151 -10.97 15.36 -1.53
CA TYR A 151 -9.76 16.14 -1.77
C TYR A 151 -10.03 17.63 -1.94
N HIS A 152 -9.09 18.46 -1.50
CA HIS A 152 -9.19 19.92 -1.62
C HIS A 152 -9.18 20.42 -3.06
N LEU A 153 -8.43 19.74 -3.93
CA LEU A 153 -8.19 20.15 -5.30
C LEU A 153 -8.61 19.04 -6.28
N LEU A 154 -9.12 19.45 -7.42
CA LEU A 154 -9.35 18.59 -8.58
C LEU A 154 -8.00 18.22 -9.24
N PRO A 155 -7.96 17.20 -10.13
CA PRO A 155 -6.74 16.84 -10.86
C PRO A 155 -6.12 18.00 -11.65
N ASP A 156 -6.93 18.96 -12.10
CA ASP A 156 -6.51 20.17 -12.81
C ASP A 156 -6.00 21.30 -11.88
N GLY A 157 -5.97 21.07 -10.56
CA GLY A 157 -5.49 22.00 -9.55
C GLY A 157 -6.51 23.04 -9.09
N ARG A 158 -7.74 23.06 -9.63
CA ARG A 158 -8.79 23.96 -9.14
C ARG A 158 -9.38 23.47 -7.80
N PRO A 159 -9.92 24.36 -6.96
CA PRO A 159 -10.67 23.96 -5.76
C PRO A 159 -11.80 22.99 -6.11
N ASN A 160 -11.96 21.95 -5.29
CA ASN A 160 -13.00 20.95 -5.47
C ASN A 160 -14.36 21.46 -4.98
N PRO A 161 -15.33 21.75 -5.87
CA PRO A 161 -16.62 22.34 -5.47
C PRO A 161 -17.49 21.35 -4.70
N ASP A 162 -17.29 20.04 -4.89
CA ASP A 162 -18.12 18.99 -4.27
C ASP A 162 -17.69 18.69 -2.83
N ARG A 163 -16.53 19.21 -2.40
CA ARG A 163 -15.93 18.88 -1.11
C ARG A 163 -16.79 19.27 0.07
N ALA A 164 -17.31 20.49 0.10
CA ALA A 164 -18.10 20.95 1.25
C ALA A 164 -19.31 20.04 1.50
N LEU A 165 -19.99 19.61 0.42
CA LEU A 165 -21.10 18.68 0.50
C LEU A 165 -20.63 17.28 0.89
N GLN A 166 -19.51 16.79 0.35
CA GLN A 166 -18.97 15.49 0.71
C GLN A 166 -18.54 15.42 2.18
N ILE A 167 -17.88 16.44 2.71
CA ILE A 167 -17.54 16.51 4.13
C ILE A 167 -18.81 16.51 4.98
N ALA A 168 -19.83 17.32 4.63
CA ALA A 168 -21.10 17.30 5.35
C ALA A 168 -21.78 15.91 5.32
N ASN A 169 -21.71 15.21 4.18
CA ASN A 169 -22.20 13.85 4.05
C ASN A 169 -21.42 12.87 4.93
N ASP A 170 -20.08 12.94 4.94
CA ASP A 170 -19.24 12.10 5.79
C ASP A 170 -19.56 12.32 7.28
N MET A 171 -19.76 13.57 7.70
CA MET A 171 -20.14 13.91 9.08
C MET A 171 -21.52 13.32 9.42
N PHE A 172 -22.50 13.47 8.53
CA PHE A 172 -23.84 12.90 8.71
C PHE A 172 -23.79 11.38 8.80
N LEU A 173 -23.10 10.73 7.87
CA LEU A 173 -22.95 9.27 7.82
C LEU A 173 -22.25 8.73 9.07
N SER A 174 -21.28 9.47 9.61
CA SER A 174 -20.50 9.06 10.79
C SER A 174 -21.20 9.35 12.13
N LEU A 175 -22.16 10.28 12.19
CA LEU A 175 -22.82 10.69 13.44
C LEU A 175 -24.26 10.25 13.57
N ALA A 176 -25.04 10.36 12.49
CA ALA A 176 -26.49 10.39 12.54
C ALA A 176 -27.14 9.20 11.82
N THR A 177 -26.40 8.11 11.61
CA THR A 177 -26.91 6.90 10.95
C THR A 177 -27.00 5.71 11.90
N MET A 178 -27.87 4.76 11.56
CA MET A 178 -27.91 3.47 12.26
C MET A 178 -26.60 2.68 12.06
N GLY A 179 -25.97 2.80 10.88
CA GLY A 179 -24.68 2.13 10.60
C GLY A 179 -23.58 2.58 11.56
N SER A 180 -23.40 3.89 11.73
CA SER A 180 -22.42 4.43 12.70
C SER A 180 -22.73 4.03 14.14
N LEU A 181 -24.01 3.97 14.54
CA LEU A 181 -24.39 3.48 15.87
C LEU A 181 -23.99 2.00 16.08
N VAL A 182 -24.30 1.14 15.10
CA VAL A 182 -23.94 -0.29 15.15
C VAL A 182 -22.42 -0.45 15.23
N ASP A 183 -21.66 0.32 14.44
CA ASP A 183 -20.21 0.24 14.43
C ASP A 183 -19.57 0.85 15.67
N SER A 184 -20.19 1.86 16.30
CA SER A 184 -19.79 2.37 17.62
C SER A 184 -19.98 1.30 18.70
N LEU A 185 -21.12 0.61 18.73
CA LEU A 185 -21.37 -0.46 19.70
C LEU A 185 -20.41 -1.65 19.50
N LYS A 186 -20.16 -2.04 18.23
CA LYS A 186 -19.14 -3.05 17.91
C LYS A 186 -17.77 -2.59 18.37
N THR A 187 -17.40 -1.34 18.11
CA THR A 187 -16.11 -0.77 18.53
C THR A 187 -15.92 -0.95 20.02
N ILE A 188 -16.90 -0.60 20.85
CA ILE A 188 -16.84 -0.79 22.32
C ILE A 188 -16.71 -2.27 22.70
N ALA A 189 -17.52 -3.14 22.11
CA ALA A 189 -17.53 -4.57 22.42
C ALA A 189 -16.19 -5.28 22.11
N LEU A 190 -15.46 -4.75 21.14
CA LEU A 190 -14.28 -5.38 20.54
C LEU A 190 -12.93 -4.89 21.10
N GLN A 191 -12.93 -4.00 22.10
CA GLN A 191 -11.71 -3.34 22.60
C GLN A 191 -10.66 -4.27 23.22
N ARG A 192 -11.00 -5.53 23.51
CA ARG A 192 -10.09 -6.52 24.13
C ARG A 192 -9.64 -7.61 23.17
N ASP A 193 -10.04 -7.55 21.90
CA ASP A 193 -9.73 -8.58 20.93
C ASP A 193 -8.38 -8.29 20.26
N PRO A 194 -7.33 -9.10 20.53
CA PRO A 194 -6.00 -8.90 19.97
C PRO A 194 -5.91 -9.28 18.49
N THR A 195 -6.97 -9.87 17.93
CA THR A 195 -7.02 -10.36 16.55
C THR A 195 -7.58 -9.32 15.58
N LEU A 196 -7.97 -8.14 16.05
CA LEU A 196 -8.58 -7.13 15.21
C LEU A 196 -7.56 -6.30 14.45
N LEU A 197 -7.85 -6.10 13.17
CA LEU A 197 -7.16 -5.09 12.41
C LEU A 197 -7.51 -3.71 12.99
N ASN A 198 -6.47 -2.94 13.27
CA ASN A 198 -6.57 -1.61 13.82
C ASN A 198 -5.65 -0.66 13.06
N LEU A 199 -6.21 0.47 12.65
CA LEU A 199 -5.47 1.58 12.10
C LEU A 199 -5.02 2.51 13.24
N ALA A 200 -3.71 2.68 13.37
CA ALA A 200 -3.11 3.61 14.33
C ALA A 200 -3.34 5.07 13.90
N PRO A 201 -3.20 6.05 14.81
CA PRO A 201 -3.36 7.48 14.49
C PRO A 201 -2.36 8.03 13.46
N ASP A 202 -1.22 7.35 13.26
CA ASP A 202 -0.20 7.68 12.26
C ASP A 202 -0.48 7.02 10.90
N GLY A 203 -1.66 6.42 10.73
CA GLY A 203 -2.07 5.73 9.51
C GLY A 203 -1.48 4.33 9.34
N SER A 204 -0.64 3.84 10.25
CA SER A 204 -0.08 2.49 10.16
C SER A 204 -1.13 1.44 10.54
N SER A 205 -1.27 0.37 9.75
CA SER A 205 -2.07 -0.79 10.15
C SER A 205 -1.26 -1.71 11.07
N ASN A 206 -1.94 -2.46 11.93
CA ASN A 206 -1.37 -3.71 12.45
C ASN A 206 -1.53 -4.85 11.43
N GLU A 207 -0.90 -6.00 11.70
CA GLU A 207 -0.82 -7.15 10.79
C GLU A 207 -1.86 -8.23 11.13
N ALA A 208 -2.96 -7.84 11.78
CA ALA A 208 -3.87 -8.78 12.41
C ALA A 208 -4.60 -9.67 11.39
N ASP A 209 -5.09 -9.11 10.28
CA ASP A 209 -5.81 -9.89 9.26
C ASP A 209 -4.89 -11.01 8.69
N PHE A 210 -3.61 -10.73 8.39
CA PHE A 210 -2.65 -11.75 7.96
C PHE A 210 -2.25 -12.72 9.07
N SER A 211 -2.08 -12.23 10.30
CA SER A 211 -1.79 -13.09 11.45
C SER A 211 -2.93 -14.07 11.72
N ASN A 212 -4.18 -13.65 11.51
CA ASN A 212 -5.35 -14.50 11.64
C ASN A 212 -5.40 -15.53 10.52
N ALA A 213 -5.20 -15.08 9.28
CA ALA A 213 -5.18 -15.96 8.11
C ALA A 213 -4.07 -17.02 8.25
N PHE A 214 -2.87 -16.62 8.71
CA PHE A 214 -1.78 -17.55 9.01
C PHE A 214 -2.16 -18.58 10.08
N ARG A 215 -2.84 -18.19 11.16
CA ARG A 215 -3.27 -19.13 12.20
C ARG A 215 -4.30 -20.16 11.70
N THR A 216 -5.13 -19.78 10.74
CA THR A 216 -6.15 -20.67 10.15
C THR A 216 -5.54 -21.56 9.06
N ASP A 217 -4.78 -20.95 8.14
CA ASP A 217 -4.42 -21.52 6.85
C ASP A 217 -2.94 -21.97 6.78
N GLY A 218 -2.06 -21.37 7.57
CA GLY A 218 -0.61 -21.58 7.46
C GLY A 218 0.00 -20.79 6.29
N MET A 219 1.33 -20.62 6.29
CA MET A 219 2.00 -19.76 5.31
C MET A 219 1.91 -20.30 3.88
N HIS A 220 1.96 -21.62 3.71
CA HIS A 220 1.88 -22.24 2.39
C HIS A 220 0.60 -21.86 1.65
N ASP A 221 -0.56 -22.01 2.32
CA ASP A 221 -1.87 -21.75 1.72
C ASP A 221 -2.06 -20.26 1.41
N LEU A 222 -1.54 -19.36 2.26
CA LEU A 222 -1.55 -17.91 1.98
C LEU A 222 -0.75 -17.55 0.73
N PHE A 223 0.43 -18.15 0.58
CA PHE A 223 1.26 -17.96 -0.61
C PHE A 223 0.57 -18.51 -1.85
N ALA A 224 0.07 -19.74 -1.80
CA ALA A 224 -0.60 -20.39 -2.93
C ALA A 224 -1.85 -19.61 -3.40
N GLN A 225 -2.72 -19.20 -2.46
CA GLN A 225 -3.91 -18.40 -2.78
C GLN A 225 -3.53 -17.09 -3.49
N LYS A 226 -2.45 -16.45 -3.04
CA LYS A 226 -2.02 -15.20 -3.64
C LYS A 226 -1.30 -15.41 -4.97
N ASP A 227 -0.52 -16.48 -5.12
CA ASP A 227 0.09 -16.86 -6.39
C ASP A 227 -0.99 -17.00 -7.47
N ASP A 228 -2.11 -17.66 -7.17
CA ASP A 228 -3.23 -17.80 -8.10
C ASP A 228 -3.82 -16.44 -8.51
N TYR A 229 -4.01 -15.53 -7.55
CA TYR A 229 -4.43 -14.16 -7.84
C TYR A 229 -3.42 -13.39 -8.71
N GLU A 230 -2.11 -13.53 -8.43
CA GLU A 230 -1.05 -12.87 -9.21
C GLU A 230 -0.92 -13.48 -10.62
N VAL A 231 -1.16 -14.78 -10.81
CA VAL A 231 -1.25 -15.42 -12.13
C VAL A 231 -2.39 -14.81 -12.93
N GLU A 232 -3.60 -14.75 -12.37
CA GLU A 232 -4.74 -14.14 -13.07
C GLU A 232 -4.49 -12.66 -13.39
N ARG A 233 -3.86 -11.92 -12.46
CA ARG A 233 -3.49 -10.52 -12.66
C ARG A 233 -2.45 -10.39 -13.77
N ALA A 234 -1.39 -11.17 -13.75
CA ALA A 234 -0.34 -11.16 -14.76
C ALA A 234 -0.90 -11.51 -16.14
N GLU A 235 -1.85 -12.45 -16.25
CA GLU A 235 -2.54 -12.72 -17.50
C GLU A 235 -3.34 -11.51 -18.02
N ARG A 236 -4.09 -10.82 -17.14
CA ARG A 236 -4.82 -9.60 -17.52
C ARG A 236 -3.85 -8.52 -18.00
N LEU A 237 -2.74 -8.31 -17.31
CA LEU A 237 -1.72 -7.33 -17.68
C LEU A 237 -1.00 -7.71 -18.97
N ARG A 238 -0.71 -8.99 -19.20
CA ARG A 238 -0.16 -9.49 -20.47
C ARG A 238 -1.10 -9.22 -21.64
N ARG A 239 -2.41 -9.40 -21.45
CA ARG A 239 -3.43 -9.04 -22.46
C ARG A 239 -3.49 -7.53 -22.69
N SER A 240 -3.45 -6.73 -21.61
CA SER A 240 -3.42 -5.27 -21.67
C SER A 240 -2.21 -4.76 -22.47
N MET A 241 -1.03 -5.36 -22.25
CA MET A 241 0.23 -4.99 -22.92
C MET A 241 0.41 -5.66 -24.29
N ALA A 242 -0.53 -6.48 -24.74
CA ALA A 242 -0.44 -7.13 -26.04
C ALA A 242 -0.54 -6.09 -27.16
N GLY A 243 0.52 -5.97 -27.96
CA GLY A 243 0.61 -4.97 -29.03
C GLY A 243 0.91 -3.54 -28.57
N TRP A 244 1.13 -3.31 -27.26
CA TRP A 244 1.57 -1.99 -26.77
C TRP A 244 2.97 -1.66 -27.30
N GLN A 245 3.12 -0.47 -27.87
CA GLN A 245 4.39 0.05 -28.39
C GLN A 245 4.70 1.41 -27.76
N GLY A 246 5.97 1.66 -27.49
CA GLY A 246 6.44 2.90 -26.87
C GLY A 246 6.48 2.86 -25.34
N ALA A 247 6.50 4.05 -24.75
CA ALA A 247 6.66 4.26 -23.32
C ALA A 247 5.51 3.63 -22.52
N LEU A 248 5.80 3.18 -21.30
CA LEU A 248 4.78 2.57 -20.45
C LEU A 248 3.74 3.62 -19.97
N PRO A 249 2.48 3.19 -19.76
CA PRO A 249 1.44 3.99 -19.13
C PRO A 249 1.87 4.71 -17.85
N ASP A 250 1.20 5.81 -17.53
CA ASP A 250 1.30 6.56 -16.26
C ASP A 250 2.68 7.16 -15.90
N LEU A 251 3.69 7.10 -16.78
CA LEU A 251 4.95 7.84 -16.58
C LEU A 251 4.76 9.35 -16.54
N ASN A 252 3.77 9.88 -17.25
CA ASN A 252 3.37 11.29 -17.18
C ASN A 252 2.84 11.66 -15.77
N VAL A 253 2.21 10.72 -15.07
CA VAL A 253 1.75 10.93 -13.69
C VAL A 253 2.94 10.97 -12.74
N VAL A 254 3.93 10.09 -12.91
CA VAL A 254 5.19 10.17 -12.15
C VAL A 254 5.91 11.51 -12.39
N ARG A 255 5.93 11.99 -13.64
CA ARG A 255 6.45 13.33 -13.97
C ARG A 255 5.71 14.43 -13.19
N ALA A 256 4.39 14.33 -13.10
CA ALA A 256 3.57 15.28 -12.33
C ALA A 256 3.83 15.19 -10.82
N ILE A 257 4.07 13.99 -10.27
CA ILE A 257 4.47 13.80 -8.86
C ILE A 257 5.80 14.51 -8.58
N ILE A 258 6.81 14.32 -9.43
CA ILE A 258 8.12 14.98 -9.28
C ILE A 258 7.99 16.50 -9.38
N ALA A 259 7.23 16.99 -10.37
CA ALA A 259 7.01 18.42 -10.56
C ALA A 259 6.26 19.05 -9.38
N LEU A 260 5.23 18.37 -8.86
CA LEU A 260 4.44 18.84 -7.72
C LEU A 260 5.30 18.91 -6.45
N ALA A 261 6.09 17.88 -6.17
CA ALA A 261 7.01 17.87 -5.01
C ALA A 261 8.02 19.02 -5.10
N ARG A 262 8.63 19.22 -6.27
CA ARG A 262 9.58 20.32 -6.52
C ARG A 262 8.95 21.69 -6.33
N ALA A 263 7.79 21.92 -6.92
CA ALA A 263 7.08 23.20 -6.83
C ALA A 263 6.74 23.60 -5.39
N ASN A 264 6.63 22.62 -4.50
CA ASN A 264 6.30 22.81 -3.08
C ASN A 264 7.50 22.54 -2.14
N HIS A 265 8.72 22.44 -2.68
CA HIS A 265 9.94 22.19 -1.91
C HIS A 265 9.89 20.92 -1.02
N VAL A 266 9.16 19.89 -1.46
CA VAL A 266 9.08 18.59 -0.81
C VAL A 266 10.21 17.69 -1.33
N LYS A 267 11.03 17.13 -0.43
CA LYS A 267 12.03 16.12 -0.77
C LYS A 267 11.33 14.81 -1.11
N LEU A 268 11.44 14.38 -2.36
CA LEU A 268 10.77 13.19 -2.88
C LEU A 268 11.73 12.00 -2.95
N THR A 269 11.28 10.85 -2.47
CA THR A 269 11.90 9.54 -2.71
C THR A 269 10.89 8.65 -3.44
N LEU A 270 11.30 8.06 -4.56
CA LEU A 270 10.52 7.08 -5.31
C LEU A 270 11.01 5.67 -5.00
N VAL A 271 10.09 4.71 -4.89
CA VAL A 271 10.41 3.33 -4.52
C VAL A 271 9.63 2.37 -5.39
N LEU A 272 10.29 1.49 -6.15
CA LEU A 272 9.64 0.28 -6.69
C LEU A 272 9.49 -0.73 -5.55
N THR A 273 8.23 -1.03 -5.22
CA THR A 273 7.86 -1.78 -4.01
C THR A 273 8.49 -3.19 -3.98
N PRO A 274 9.03 -3.65 -2.84
CA PRO A 274 9.49 -5.03 -2.67
C PRO A 274 8.39 -6.06 -2.95
N HIS A 275 8.74 -7.14 -3.65
CA HIS A 275 7.88 -8.31 -3.88
C HIS A 275 8.68 -9.59 -3.61
N HIS A 276 8.00 -10.64 -3.14
CA HIS A 276 8.62 -11.96 -3.02
C HIS A 276 8.98 -12.49 -4.41
N ALA A 277 10.01 -13.34 -4.47
CA ALA A 277 10.50 -13.91 -5.70
C ALA A 277 9.45 -14.79 -6.42
N ASP A 278 8.53 -15.41 -5.68
CA ASP A 278 7.40 -16.18 -6.25
C ASP A 278 6.52 -15.27 -7.15
N ALA A 279 6.15 -14.08 -6.67
CA ALA A 279 5.46 -13.09 -7.49
C ALA A 279 6.30 -12.69 -8.69
N LEU A 280 7.59 -12.36 -8.51
CA LEU A 280 8.48 -11.98 -9.63
C LEU A 280 8.56 -13.09 -10.69
N GLU A 281 8.64 -14.36 -10.29
CA GLU A 281 8.67 -15.51 -11.19
C GLU A 281 7.40 -15.65 -12.03
N ILE A 282 6.24 -15.35 -11.48
CA ILE A 282 4.99 -15.32 -12.24
C ILE A 282 5.13 -14.34 -13.41
N TYR A 283 5.64 -13.12 -13.18
CA TYR A 283 5.82 -12.12 -14.25
C TYR A 283 6.92 -12.51 -15.26
N TRP A 284 7.98 -13.21 -14.82
CA TRP A 284 8.96 -13.81 -15.72
C TRP A 284 8.32 -14.85 -16.65
N ARG A 285 7.59 -15.81 -16.08
CA ARG A 285 6.95 -16.91 -16.82
C ARG A 285 5.83 -16.43 -17.72
N MET A 286 5.18 -15.33 -17.38
CA MET A 286 4.16 -14.67 -18.21
C MET A 286 4.76 -13.80 -19.33
N GLY A 287 6.10 -13.72 -19.44
CA GLY A 287 6.79 -12.93 -20.46
C GLY A 287 6.68 -11.42 -20.25
N LEU A 288 6.35 -10.98 -19.04
CA LEU A 288 6.19 -9.56 -18.69
C LEU A 288 7.49 -8.93 -18.18
N TRP A 289 8.50 -9.71 -17.84
CA TRP A 289 9.76 -9.17 -17.30
C TRP A 289 10.46 -8.13 -18.19
N PRO A 290 10.52 -8.26 -19.53
CA PRO A 290 11.08 -7.20 -20.38
C PRO A 290 10.37 -5.84 -20.21
N ARG A 291 9.07 -5.84 -19.86
CA ARG A 291 8.33 -4.61 -19.54
C ARG A 291 8.71 -4.05 -18.17
N ILE A 292 9.03 -4.89 -17.19
CA ILE A 292 9.55 -4.45 -15.89
C ILE A 292 10.93 -3.79 -16.06
N GLU A 293 11.81 -4.36 -16.89
CA GLU A 293 13.11 -3.76 -17.19
C GLU A 293 12.98 -2.45 -17.98
N GLN A 294 12.04 -2.40 -18.94
CA GLN A 294 11.66 -1.17 -19.63
C GLN A 294 11.21 -0.10 -18.63
N LEU A 295 10.31 -0.45 -17.68
CA LEU A 295 9.84 0.47 -16.64
C LEU A 295 10.99 1.05 -15.82
N LYS A 296 11.89 0.19 -15.33
CA LYS A 296 13.07 0.62 -14.57
C LYS A 296 13.90 1.62 -15.37
N THR A 297 14.12 1.36 -16.66
CA THR A 297 14.89 2.22 -17.56
C THR A 297 14.19 3.56 -17.79
N GLU A 298 12.90 3.53 -18.08
CA GLU A 298 12.09 4.74 -18.35
C GLU A 298 11.93 5.61 -17.10
N LEU A 299 11.75 5.02 -15.92
CA LEU A 299 11.71 5.76 -14.65
C LEU A 299 13.07 6.38 -14.31
N ALA A 300 14.18 5.65 -14.51
CA ALA A 300 15.52 6.18 -14.28
C ALA A 300 15.82 7.36 -15.22
N GLY A 301 15.47 7.23 -16.50
CA GLY A 301 15.55 8.30 -17.48
C GLY A 301 14.69 9.50 -17.09
N LEU A 302 13.42 9.27 -16.72
CA LEU A 302 12.48 10.30 -16.30
C LEU A 302 13.00 11.10 -15.09
N VAL A 303 13.50 10.41 -14.06
CA VAL A 303 14.06 11.05 -12.86
C VAL A 303 15.27 11.92 -13.22
N ALA A 304 16.18 11.40 -14.04
CA ALA A 304 17.34 12.16 -14.50
C ALA A 304 16.96 13.38 -15.37
N GLU A 305 16.00 13.22 -16.28
CA GLU A 305 15.47 14.32 -17.13
C GLU A 305 14.87 15.45 -16.28
N GLN A 306 14.11 15.09 -15.25
CA GLN A 306 13.55 16.10 -14.36
C GLN A 306 14.65 16.80 -13.55
N GLY A 307 15.75 16.10 -13.24
CA GLY A 307 16.84 16.61 -12.42
C GLY A 307 16.47 16.75 -10.94
N GLY A 308 17.44 17.15 -10.12
CA GLY A 308 17.29 17.25 -8.67
C GLY A 308 17.65 15.95 -7.92
N ASP A 309 17.64 16.03 -6.59
CA ASP A 309 17.99 14.91 -5.69
C ASP A 309 16.76 14.05 -5.36
N VAL A 310 16.24 13.34 -6.37
CA VAL A 310 15.11 12.39 -6.23
C VAL A 310 15.63 10.97 -6.37
N PRO A 311 15.94 10.27 -5.26
CA PRO A 311 16.36 8.87 -5.35
C PRO A 311 15.20 7.98 -5.83
N LEU A 312 15.50 7.13 -6.81
CA LEU A 312 14.62 6.04 -7.28
C LEU A 312 15.17 4.71 -6.78
N TRP A 313 14.56 4.14 -5.75
CA TRP A 313 14.93 2.84 -5.21
C TRP A 313 14.24 1.70 -5.95
N ASP A 314 14.99 0.62 -6.19
CA ASP A 314 14.50 -0.64 -6.76
C ASP A 314 14.71 -1.79 -5.79
N PHE A 315 13.60 -2.40 -5.37
CA PHE A 315 13.57 -3.59 -4.52
C PHE A 315 13.04 -4.84 -5.26
N LEU A 316 12.91 -4.78 -6.59
CA LEU A 316 12.50 -5.91 -7.43
C LEU A 316 13.74 -6.75 -7.82
N ASN A 317 14.23 -7.54 -6.87
CA ASN A 317 15.45 -8.36 -7.00
C ASN A 317 15.28 -9.78 -6.42
N TYR A 318 16.34 -10.60 -6.52
CA TYR A 318 16.41 -11.98 -6.01
C TYR A 318 17.43 -12.10 -4.86
N ASP A 319 17.49 -11.09 -3.98
CA ASP A 319 18.36 -11.12 -2.81
C ASP A 319 17.78 -11.99 -1.69
N ALA A 320 18.51 -12.13 -0.58
CA ALA A 320 18.10 -12.97 0.56
C ALA A 320 16.75 -12.55 1.19
N PHE A 321 16.35 -11.28 1.04
CA PHE A 321 15.11 -10.77 1.58
C PHE A 321 13.88 -11.17 0.75
N ASN A 322 13.96 -11.11 -0.58
CA ASN A 322 12.86 -11.44 -1.49
C ASN A 322 12.70 -12.94 -1.70
N THR A 323 13.67 -13.73 -1.26
CA THR A 323 13.80 -15.12 -1.69
C THR A 323 13.77 -16.10 -0.52
N GLU A 324 13.14 -15.68 0.58
CA GLU A 324 12.93 -16.53 1.76
C GLU A 324 12.21 -17.84 1.41
N GLY A 325 12.42 -18.87 2.22
CA GLY A 325 11.77 -20.16 2.01
C GLY A 325 10.32 -20.10 2.46
N VAL A 326 9.40 -20.57 1.61
CA VAL A 326 8.01 -20.81 2.00
C VAL A 326 7.92 -22.18 2.69
N PRO A 327 7.27 -22.29 3.85
CA PRO A 327 7.02 -23.57 4.50
C PRO A 327 6.30 -24.57 3.59
N ALA A 328 6.57 -25.86 3.79
CA ALA A 328 5.87 -26.93 3.08
C ALA A 328 4.37 -26.96 3.46
N ALA A 329 3.52 -27.54 2.61
CA ALA A 329 2.07 -27.57 2.81
C ALA A 329 1.65 -28.22 4.15
N GLU A 330 2.45 -29.18 4.61
CA GLU A 330 2.26 -29.90 5.87
C GLU A 330 2.66 -29.06 7.10
N ASP A 331 3.48 -28.03 6.90
CA ASP A 331 3.93 -27.12 7.96
C ASP A 331 3.03 -25.88 8.06
N ARG A 332 2.02 -26.01 8.94
CA ARG A 332 1.07 -24.92 9.24
C ARG A 332 1.51 -24.00 10.39
N ARG A 333 2.71 -24.19 10.96
CA ARG A 333 3.13 -23.52 12.20
C ARG A 333 4.32 -22.62 12.04
N THR A 334 5.18 -22.86 11.05
CA THR A 334 6.35 -22.03 10.81
C THR A 334 5.95 -20.74 10.10
N PRO A 335 6.21 -19.56 10.68
CA PRO A 335 6.03 -18.31 9.98
C PRO A 335 7.24 -18.04 9.06
N THR A 336 6.99 -17.34 7.96
CA THR A 336 8.02 -16.61 7.21
C THR A 336 8.51 -15.39 7.99
N GLN A 337 9.66 -14.84 7.61
CA GLN A 337 10.24 -13.67 8.28
C GLN A 337 9.85 -12.36 7.61
N TRP A 338 9.81 -12.31 6.28
CA TRP A 338 9.77 -11.05 5.52
C TRP A 338 8.46 -10.78 4.80
N TYR A 339 7.68 -11.80 4.44
CA TYR A 339 6.45 -11.67 3.66
C TYR A 339 5.28 -12.42 4.29
N TRP A 340 4.09 -11.83 4.27
CA TRP A 340 2.85 -12.54 4.61
C TRP A 340 2.37 -13.40 3.44
N GLU A 341 2.55 -12.89 2.24
CA GLU A 341 2.27 -13.52 0.96
C GLU A 341 3.12 -12.79 -0.12
N PRO A 342 3.16 -13.28 -1.37
CA PRO A 342 4.11 -12.82 -2.38
C PRO A 342 4.14 -11.30 -2.71
N SER A 343 3.09 -10.54 -2.38
CA SER A 343 2.97 -9.11 -2.69
C SER A 343 2.98 -8.19 -1.44
N HIS A 344 2.78 -8.74 -0.24
CA HIS A 344 2.67 -8.03 1.03
C HIS A 344 3.82 -8.42 1.97
N PHE A 345 4.81 -7.55 2.04
CA PHE A 345 5.90 -7.67 3.00
C PHE A 345 5.47 -7.27 4.42
N LYS A 346 6.09 -7.89 5.42
CA LYS A 346 5.86 -7.61 6.84
C LYS A 346 6.60 -6.35 7.28
N LYS A 347 6.20 -5.78 8.41
CA LYS A 347 6.87 -4.61 9.02
C LYS A 347 8.36 -4.82 9.25
N GLN A 348 8.79 -6.06 9.51
CA GLN A 348 10.20 -6.41 9.65
C GLN A 348 11.00 -6.10 8.38
N LEU A 349 10.48 -6.43 7.18
CA LEU A 349 11.14 -6.06 5.94
C LEU A 349 11.04 -4.55 5.68
N GLY A 350 9.92 -3.93 6.07
CA GLY A 350 9.77 -2.47 6.00
C GLY A 350 10.83 -1.71 6.79
N ALA A 351 11.19 -2.19 7.98
CA ALA A 351 12.30 -1.64 8.76
C ALA A 351 13.63 -1.70 7.99
N ILE A 352 13.92 -2.82 7.32
CA ILE A 352 15.11 -2.96 6.47
C ILE A 352 15.07 -1.99 5.29
N VAL A 353 13.90 -1.82 4.66
CA VAL A 353 13.69 -0.86 3.56
C VAL A 353 13.95 0.58 4.03
N ILE A 354 13.45 0.97 5.21
CA ILE A 354 13.68 2.31 5.77
C ILE A 354 15.17 2.50 6.08
N GLN A 355 15.82 1.54 6.75
CA GLN A 355 17.27 1.58 7.01
C GLN A 355 18.05 1.71 5.71
N ARG A 356 17.66 0.97 4.68
CA ARG A 356 18.33 1.02 3.39
C ARG A 356 18.26 2.40 2.75
N MET A 357 17.12 3.05 2.81
CA MET A 357 16.91 4.34 2.18
C MET A 357 17.52 5.50 2.98
N PHE A 358 17.52 5.43 4.31
CA PHE A 358 17.79 6.59 5.17
C PHE A 358 18.81 6.34 6.30
N GLY A 359 19.29 5.11 6.48
CA GLY A 359 20.26 4.71 7.50
C GLY A 359 21.70 4.65 6.99
N THR A 360 22.66 4.55 7.91
CA THR A 360 24.11 4.57 7.62
C THR A 360 24.74 3.17 7.52
N ASP A 361 24.28 2.19 8.29
CA ASP A 361 24.79 0.80 8.34
C ASP A 361 23.72 -0.20 7.87
N ALA A 362 23.12 0.07 6.72
CA ALA A 362 21.99 -0.71 6.23
C ALA A 362 22.41 -2.04 5.59
N PRO A 363 21.60 -3.12 5.73
CA PRO A 363 21.77 -4.33 4.97
C PRO A 363 21.81 -4.06 3.47
N ARG A 364 22.62 -4.81 2.72
CA ARG A 364 22.65 -4.73 1.26
C ARG A 364 21.36 -5.33 0.70
N PHE A 365 20.39 -4.48 0.44
CA PHE A 365 19.11 -4.82 -0.16
C PHE A 365 18.70 -3.75 -1.16
N GLY A 366 18.41 -4.12 -2.40
CA GLY A 366 17.99 -3.15 -3.42
C GLY A 366 19.08 -2.14 -3.84
N ALA A 367 18.73 -1.34 -4.85
CA ALA A 367 19.65 -0.40 -5.49
C ALA A 367 18.95 0.92 -5.83
N VAL A 368 19.71 2.02 -5.85
CA VAL A 368 19.25 3.27 -6.46
C VAL A 368 19.45 3.18 -7.97
N LEU A 369 18.40 3.42 -8.75
CA LEU A 369 18.45 3.40 -10.20
C LEU A 369 18.83 4.76 -10.76
N THR A 370 19.72 4.73 -11.76
CA THR A 370 20.16 5.86 -12.57
C THR A 370 20.26 5.40 -14.03
N PRO A 371 20.22 6.32 -15.02
CA PRO A 371 20.44 5.94 -16.42
C PRO A 371 21.75 5.18 -16.63
N GLU A 372 22.79 5.49 -15.85
CA GLU A 372 24.12 4.90 -15.97
C GLU A 372 24.18 3.46 -15.42
N ASN A 373 23.40 3.14 -14.38
CA ASN A 373 23.49 1.83 -13.71
C ASN A 373 22.33 0.87 -13.99
N VAL A 374 21.20 1.34 -14.52
CA VAL A 374 19.97 0.53 -14.63
C VAL A 374 20.17 -0.72 -15.48
N GLY A 375 20.99 -0.65 -16.53
CA GLY A 375 21.36 -1.81 -17.34
C GLY A 375 22.15 -2.87 -16.55
N ALA A 376 23.10 -2.45 -15.72
CA ALA A 376 23.89 -3.34 -14.87
C ALA A 376 23.03 -3.94 -13.74
N VAL A 377 22.13 -3.15 -13.13
CA VAL A 377 21.18 -3.64 -12.11
C VAL A 377 20.25 -4.69 -12.71
N ASN A 378 19.69 -4.45 -13.90
CA ASN A 378 18.84 -5.43 -14.59
C ASN A 378 19.62 -6.72 -14.90
N GLN A 379 20.86 -6.62 -15.38
CA GLN A 379 21.70 -7.80 -15.60
C GLN A 379 21.95 -8.58 -14.31
N LEU A 380 22.27 -7.91 -13.20
CA LEU A 380 22.47 -8.54 -11.90
C LEU A 380 21.22 -9.31 -11.44
N VAL A 381 20.03 -8.73 -11.63
CA VAL A 381 18.76 -9.41 -11.30
C VAL A 381 18.54 -10.67 -12.15
N ARG A 382 18.90 -10.63 -13.44
CA ARG A 382 18.86 -11.83 -14.31
C ARG A 382 19.82 -12.90 -13.84
N ASP A 383 21.05 -12.53 -13.48
CA ASP A 383 22.09 -13.45 -13.01
C ASP A 383 21.67 -14.10 -11.68
N HIS A 384 21.13 -13.31 -10.74
CA HIS A 384 20.61 -13.83 -9.47
C HIS A 384 19.42 -14.77 -9.67
N ARG A 385 18.49 -14.43 -10.57
CA ARG A 385 17.40 -15.34 -10.94
C ARG A 385 17.95 -16.64 -11.53
N GLN A 386 18.85 -16.56 -12.50
CA GLN A 386 19.42 -17.74 -13.17
C GLN A 386 20.14 -18.65 -12.16
N SER A 387 20.96 -18.06 -11.27
CA SER A 387 21.62 -18.81 -10.20
C SER A 387 20.62 -19.51 -9.28
N ARG A 388 19.47 -18.91 -8.98
CA ARG A 388 18.45 -19.51 -8.14
C ARG A 388 17.65 -20.60 -8.85
N VAL A 389 17.17 -20.34 -10.07
CA VAL A 389 16.30 -21.26 -10.81
C VAL A 389 17.08 -22.47 -11.34
N CYS A 390 18.35 -22.28 -11.71
CA CYS A 390 19.21 -23.35 -12.21
C CYS A 390 20.12 -23.97 -11.13
N GLY A 391 20.28 -23.28 -9.99
CA GLY A 391 21.00 -23.81 -8.83
C GLY A 391 20.14 -24.82 -8.09
N HIS A 392 20.65 -26.04 -7.90
CA HIS A 392 19.91 -27.13 -7.25
C HIS A 392 19.77 -26.95 -5.72
N GLU A 393 20.22 -25.82 -5.17
CA GLU A 393 20.35 -25.59 -3.73
C GLU A 393 19.14 -24.88 -3.10
N ARG A 394 18.19 -24.37 -3.89
CA ARG A 394 17.06 -23.59 -3.37
C ARG A 394 15.71 -24.24 -3.72
N PRO A 395 14.72 -24.22 -2.81
CA PRO A 395 13.37 -24.69 -3.10
C PRO A 395 12.79 -23.99 -4.34
N ALA A 396 11.94 -24.72 -5.08
CA ALA A 396 11.22 -24.15 -6.23
C ALA A 396 10.36 -22.96 -5.79
N LEU A 397 10.32 -21.92 -6.63
CA LEU A 397 9.69 -20.63 -6.36
C LEU A 397 8.17 -20.59 -6.55
N LEU A 398 7.52 -21.72 -6.83
CA LEU A 398 6.09 -21.68 -7.19
C LEU A 398 5.37 -22.88 -6.59
N THR A 399 4.36 -22.57 -5.78
CA THR A 399 3.46 -23.57 -5.19
C THR A 399 2.34 -23.97 -6.17
N SER A 400 1.91 -23.08 -7.07
CA SER A 400 0.70 -23.31 -7.90
C SER A 400 0.90 -23.48 -9.43
N LEU A 401 2.02 -23.06 -10.02
CA LEU A 401 2.20 -23.14 -11.48
C LEU A 401 2.63 -24.54 -11.96
N ALA A 402 1.66 -25.34 -12.35
CA ALA A 402 1.80 -26.66 -12.97
C ALA A 402 2.32 -26.61 -14.43
N ARG A 403 3.57 -26.17 -14.63
CA ARG A 403 4.55 -26.63 -15.64
C ARG A 403 5.59 -25.54 -15.90
N PRO A 404 6.90 -25.86 -15.84
CA PRO A 404 7.91 -24.91 -16.24
C PRO A 404 7.91 -24.71 -17.77
N LEU A 405 7.88 -23.46 -18.22
CA LEU A 405 8.56 -23.09 -19.47
C LEU A 405 10.05 -23.39 -19.27
N PRO A 406 10.81 -23.80 -20.31
CA PRO A 406 12.21 -24.13 -20.15
C PRO A 406 12.94 -22.91 -19.60
N ASP A 407 13.43 -23.00 -18.35
CA ASP A 407 14.09 -21.90 -17.63
C ASP A 407 15.46 -21.53 -18.23
N GLY A 408 15.74 -21.97 -19.46
CA GLY A 408 16.98 -21.68 -20.19
C GLY A 408 18.24 -22.19 -19.50
N CYS A 409 18.10 -23.03 -18.47
CA CYS A 409 19.23 -23.55 -17.71
C CYS A 409 20.14 -24.35 -18.63
N ALA A 410 21.33 -23.82 -18.90
CA ALA A 410 22.38 -24.58 -19.54
C ALA A 410 22.72 -25.75 -18.61
N MET A 411 22.47 -26.98 -19.07
CA MET A 411 22.96 -28.18 -18.37
C MET A 411 24.48 -28.04 -18.24
N PRO A 412 25.08 -28.20 -17.04
CA PRO A 412 26.52 -28.25 -16.94
C PRO A 412 27.01 -29.37 -17.86
N ALA A 413 27.95 -29.04 -18.76
CA ALA A 413 28.49 -30.00 -19.69
C ALA A 413 28.95 -31.22 -18.90
N MET A 414 28.33 -32.39 -19.15
CA MET A 414 28.74 -33.63 -18.51
C MET A 414 30.24 -33.78 -18.77
N ALA A 415 31.03 -33.72 -17.69
CA ALA A 415 32.43 -34.06 -17.75
C ALA A 415 32.52 -35.46 -18.36
N ARG A 416 33.04 -35.56 -19.58
CA ARG A 416 33.34 -36.86 -20.19
C ARG A 416 34.34 -37.52 -19.26
N GLY A 417 33.92 -38.60 -18.61
CA GLY A 417 34.81 -39.43 -17.80
C GLY A 417 35.98 -39.91 -18.66
N PRO A 418 37.17 -40.10 -18.08
CA PRO A 418 38.31 -40.63 -18.81
C PRO A 418 37.96 -42.03 -19.33
N THR A 419 38.20 -42.22 -20.62
CA THR A 419 37.96 -43.44 -21.41
C THR A 419 38.70 -44.65 -20.89
#